data_AF-A0A7C3D9G9-F1
#
_entry.id   AF-A0A7C3D9G9-F1
#
_cell.length_a   1.000
_cell.length_b   1.000
_cell.length_c   1.000
_cell.angle_alpha   90.00
_cell.angle_beta   90.00
_cell.angle_gamma   90.00
#
_symmetry.space_group_name_H-M   'P 1'
#
loop_
_entity.id
_entity.type
_entity.pdbx_description
1 polymer ?
#
loop_
_entity_poly.entity_id
_entity_poly.type
_entity_poly.pdbx_seq_one_letter_code
_entity_poly.pdbx_strand_id
1 'polypeptide(L)'
;NAGVGRVVVDFYRLWVLGDSTQDVVLQDGDTIDVPRIQRVVEVTGRVARPGDVTYEAGRSVDYYLARAGGVTWDGDRRKTKVIKATGEIVDDEDVDKLLPGDIIWVPRKPDRDWWKIVRETVMVAYQVTTMYLVFRSLAK
;
A
#
# COMPACT_ATOMS: atom_id res chain seq x y z
N ASN A 1 -30.22 1.16 -7.30
CA ASN A 1 -28.79 0.88 -7.05
C ASN A 1 -27.91 1.91 -7.73
N ALA A 2 -27.97 3.17 -7.28
CA ALA A 2 -26.99 4.19 -7.63
C ALA A 2 -25.93 4.19 -6.52
N GLY A 3 -24.65 4.20 -6.89
CA GLY A 3 -23.55 4.07 -5.95
C GLY A 3 -23.60 5.17 -4.89
N VAL A 4 -23.43 4.77 -3.62
CA VAL A 4 -23.23 5.70 -2.51
C VAL A 4 -21.98 6.53 -2.81
N GLY A 5 -22.17 7.78 -3.23
CA GLY A 5 -21.08 8.73 -3.39
C GLY A 5 -20.58 9.12 -2.01
N ARG A 6 -19.32 8.82 -1.69
CA ARG A 6 -18.67 9.32 -0.47
C ARG A 6 -17.99 10.64 -0.79
N VAL A 7 -18.35 11.69 -0.05
CA VAL A 7 -17.67 12.97 -0.08
C VAL A 7 -16.87 13.11 1.22
N VAL A 8 -15.55 13.28 1.10
CA VAL A 8 -14.66 13.49 2.26
C VAL A 8 -14.54 14.98 2.48
N VAL A 9 -14.82 15.42 3.71
CA VAL A 9 -14.76 16.84 4.12
C VAL A 9 -13.76 16.99 5.25
N ASP A 10 -12.81 17.91 5.09
CA ASP A 10 -11.88 18.31 6.15
C ASP A 10 -12.50 19.43 7.00
N PHE A 11 -13.12 19.04 8.11
CA PHE A 11 -13.73 19.98 9.06
C PHE A 11 -12.74 20.96 9.69
N TYR A 12 -11.46 20.60 9.80
CA TYR A 12 -10.44 21.50 10.33
C TYR A 12 -10.19 22.65 9.34
N ARG A 13 -10.04 22.33 8.06
CA ARG A 13 -9.91 23.34 7.00
C ARG A 13 -11.16 24.23 6.90
N LEU A 14 -12.35 23.64 6.96
CA LEU A 14 -13.61 24.37 6.89
C LEU A 14 -13.76 25.37 8.05
N TRP A 15 -13.61 24.89 9.29
CA TRP A 15 -14.00 25.65 10.49
C TRP A 15 -12.86 26.51 11.08
N VAL A 16 -11.61 26.05 10.97
CA VAL A 16 -10.44 26.72 11.57
C VAL A 16 -9.72 27.59 10.54
N LEU A 17 -9.53 27.09 9.33
CA LEU A 17 -8.83 27.82 8.27
C LEU A 17 -9.78 28.63 7.38
N GLY A 18 -11.10 28.46 7.53
CA GLY A 18 -12.11 29.18 6.75
C GLY A 18 -12.16 28.79 5.27
N ASP A 19 -11.69 27.58 4.94
CA ASP A 19 -11.64 27.09 3.56
C ASP A 19 -13.03 26.65 3.10
N SER A 20 -13.70 27.51 2.33
CA SER A 20 -15.04 27.26 1.80
C SER A 20 -15.09 26.16 0.74
N THR A 21 -13.95 25.66 0.25
CA THR A 21 -13.93 24.49 -0.66
C THR A 21 -14.40 23.21 0.02
N GLN A 22 -14.37 23.19 1.35
CA GLN A 22 -14.85 22.09 2.18
C GLN A 22 -16.33 22.24 2.58
N ASP A 23 -17.00 23.33 2.18
CA ASP A 23 -18.40 23.59 2.51
C ASP A 23 -19.33 22.88 1.52
N VAL A 24 -19.79 21.69 1.91
CA VAL A 24 -20.63 20.83 1.06
C VAL A 24 -22.10 20.99 1.43
N VAL A 25 -22.92 21.30 0.43
CA VAL A 25 -24.37 21.38 0.60
C VAL A 25 -24.95 19.97 0.77
N LEU A 26 -25.65 19.75 1.88
CA LEU A 26 -26.32 18.50 2.20
C LEU A 26 -27.75 18.46 1.64
N GLN A 27 -28.20 17.28 1.25
CA GLN A 27 -29.57 17.01 0.79
C GLN A 27 -30.33 16.12 1.76
N ASP A 28 -31.66 16.11 1.65
CA ASP A 28 -32.50 15.22 2.45
C ASP A 28 -32.14 13.75 2.17
N GLY A 29 -31.91 12.99 3.24
CA GLY A 29 -31.45 11.60 3.17
C GLY A 29 -29.94 11.39 3.26
N ASP A 30 -29.12 12.44 3.24
CA ASP A 30 -27.68 12.32 3.47
C ASP A 30 -27.37 11.92 4.93
N THR A 31 -26.33 11.10 5.11
CA THR A 31 -25.86 10.68 6.44
C THR A 31 -24.44 11.18 6.67
N ILE A 32 -24.25 11.91 7.76
CA ILE A 32 -22.92 12.36 8.20
C ILE A 32 -22.36 11.31 9.15
N ASP A 33 -21.26 10.67 8.75
CA ASP A 33 -20.50 9.76 9.61
C ASP A 33 -19.25 10.47 10.14
N VAL A 34 -19.15 10.64 11.46
CA VAL A 34 -17.98 11.23 12.13
C VAL A 34 -17.28 10.12 12.90
N PRO A 35 -16.22 9.53 12.34
CA PRO A 35 -15.51 8.43 13.00
C PRO A 35 -14.81 8.94 14.26
N ARG A 36 -14.82 8.11 15.31
CA ARG A 36 -14.02 8.39 16.51
C ARG A 36 -12.55 8.22 16.16
N ILE A 37 -11.75 9.26 16.36
CA ILE A 37 -10.30 9.18 16.23
C ILE A 37 -9.77 8.30 17.37
N GLN A 38 -9.50 7.04 17.06
CA GLN A 38 -8.72 6.20 17.96
C GLN A 38 -7.28 6.70 17.90
N ARG A 39 -6.66 6.92 19.07
CA ARG A 39 -5.25 7.33 19.17
C ARG A 39 -4.34 6.14 18.91
N VAL A 40 -4.45 5.56 17.72
CA VAL A 40 -3.71 4.39 17.27
C VAL A 40 -3.16 4.63 15.86
N VAL A 41 -2.11 3.91 15.54
CA VAL A 41 -1.60 3.73 14.18
C VAL A 41 -1.82 2.26 13.85
N GLU A 42 -2.51 1.99 12.75
CA GLU A 42 -2.74 0.62 12.30
C GLU A 42 -1.49 0.10 11.59
N VAL A 43 -1.00 -1.08 11.96
CA VAL A 43 0.12 -1.72 11.27
C VAL A 43 -0.38 -3.00 10.59
N THR A 44 -0.27 -3.07 9.27
CA THR A 44 -0.86 -4.14 8.47
C THR A 44 0.07 -4.63 7.35
N GLY A 45 -0.30 -5.76 6.74
CA GLY A 45 0.49 -6.43 5.70
C GLY A 45 1.46 -7.46 6.25
N ARG A 46 2.69 -7.47 5.72
CA ARG A 46 3.72 -8.49 6.00
C ARG A 46 4.54 -8.18 7.27
N VAL A 47 3.84 -8.20 8.40
CA VAL A 47 4.40 -7.99 9.75
C VAL A 47 4.04 -9.17 10.66
N ALA A 48 4.82 -9.40 11.71
CA ALA A 48 4.66 -10.58 12.57
C ALA A 48 3.32 -10.58 13.32
N ARG A 49 2.87 -9.42 13.80
CA ARG A 49 1.61 -9.20 14.51
C ARG A 49 0.91 -7.95 13.97
N PRO A 50 0.10 -8.08 12.91
CA PRO A 50 -0.69 -6.97 12.40
C PRO A 50 -1.75 -6.55 13.41
N GLY A 51 -2.05 -5.26 13.46
CA GLY A 51 -3.08 -4.67 14.32
C GLY A 51 -2.75 -3.25 14.75
N ASP A 52 -3.59 -2.74 15.64
CA ASP A 52 -3.50 -1.36 16.12
C ASP A 52 -2.42 -1.21 17.19
N VAL A 53 -1.58 -0.18 17.02
CA VAL A 53 -0.56 0.20 18.00
C VAL A 53 -0.92 1.58 18.54
N THR A 54 -0.89 1.75 19.86
CA THR A 54 -1.15 3.06 20.48
C THR A 54 -0.23 4.12 19.91
N TYR A 55 -0.82 5.23 19.46
CA TYR A 55 -0.11 6.36 18.90
C TYR A 55 0.72 7.06 19.98
N GLU A 56 1.98 7.28 19.67
CA GLU A 56 2.91 8.09 20.45
C GLU A 56 3.49 9.20 19.56
N ALA A 57 3.41 10.44 20.04
CA ALA A 57 3.88 11.59 19.30
C ALA A 57 5.39 11.53 19.06
N GLY A 58 5.81 11.83 17.83
CA GLY A 58 7.23 11.87 17.43
C GLY A 58 7.87 10.50 17.18
N ARG A 59 7.09 9.41 17.17
CA ARG A 59 7.60 8.08 16.80
C ARG A 59 7.61 7.90 15.29
N SER A 60 8.65 7.22 14.80
CA SER A 60 8.83 6.88 13.39
C SER A 60 8.11 5.58 13.00
N VAL A 61 8.01 5.31 11.71
CA VAL A 61 7.44 4.05 11.17
C VAL A 61 8.14 2.81 11.78
N ASP A 62 9.46 2.84 11.95
CA ASP A 62 10.23 1.74 12.56
C ASP A 62 9.77 1.39 13.97
N TYR A 63 9.39 2.39 14.77
CA TYR A 63 8.87 2.16 16.12
C TYR A 63 7.62 1.29 16.09
N TYR A 64 6.68 1.64 15.20
CA TYR A 64 5.41 0.93 15.06
C TYR A 64 5.61 -0.47 14.46
N LEU A 65 6.51 -0.61 13.48
CA LEU A 65 6.88 -1.92 12.94
C LEU A 65 7.52 -2.82 14.00
N ALA A 66 8.37 -2.28 14.88
CA ALA A 66 8.95 -3.04 15.98
C ALA A 66 7.89 -3.49 17.00
N ARG A 67 6.91 -2.62 17.33
CA ARG A 67 5.76 -2.97 18.18
C ARG A 67 4.91 -4.09 17.56
N ALA A 68 4.75 -4.08 16.24
CA ALA A 68 4.12 -5.14 15.47
C ALA A 68 4.97 -6.43 15.37
N GLY A 69 6.12 -6.51 16.05
CA GLY A 69 7.01 -7.68 16.05
C GLY A 69 7.94 -7.77 14.84
N GLY A 70 8.06 -6.69 14.06
CA GLY A 70 8.92 -6.60 12.89
C GLY A 70 8.26 -7.08 11.60
N VAL A 71 8.97 -6.85 10.49
CA VAL A 71 8.58 -7.28 9.14
C VAL A 71 8.87 -8.77 8.96
N THR A 72 7.94 -9.52 8.35
CA THR A 72 8.12 -10.95 8.08
C THR A 72 9.16 -11.20 6.98
N TRP A 73 9.64 -12.44 6.85
CA TRP A 73 10.66 -12.81 5.86
C TRP A 73 10.26 -12.49 4.41
N ASP A 74 8.97 -12.60 4.10
CA ASP A 74 8.36 -12.31 2.80
C ASP A 74 7.87 -10.85 2.66
N GLY A 75 8.06 -10.00 3.67
CA GLY A 75 7.72 -8.58 3.65
C GLY A 75 8.84 -7.71 3.10
N ASP A 76 8.48 -6.66 2.36
CA ASP A 76 9.42 -5.69 1.78
C ASP A 76 9.46 -4.39 2.60
N ARG A 77 10.39 -4.31 3.56
CA ARG A 77 10.56 -3.12 4.42
C ARG A 77 10.82 -1.85 3.62
N ARG A 78 11.55 -1.93 2.49
CA ARG A 78 11.94 -0.75 1.68
C ARG A 78 10.79 -0.18 0.87
N LYS A 79 9.69 -0.92 0.73
CA LYS A 79 8.49 -0.48 0.02
C LYS A 79 7.32 -0.28 0.98
N THR A 80 7.62 -0.05 2.25
CA THR A 80 6.58 0.25 3.24
C THR A 80 5.93 1.58 2.88
N LYS A 81 4.60 1.62 2.94
CA LYS A 81 3.83 2.82 2.66
C LYS A 81 3.02 3.21 3.89
N VAL A 82 2.84 4.51 4.06
CA VAL A 82 1.94 5.08 5.04
C VAL A 82 0.74 5.64 4.31
N ILE A 83 -0.44 5.11 4.65
CA ILE A 83 -1.72 5.63 4.18
C ILE A 83 -2.20 6.58 5.26
N LYS A 84 -2.23 7.87 4.95
CA LYS A 84 -2.71 8.92 5.83
C LYS A 84 -4.21 8.78 6.06
N ALA A 85 -4.70 9.26 7.21
CA ALA A 85 -6.13 9.35 7.46
C ALA A 85 -6.90 10.17 6.40
N THR A 86 -6.21 11.06 5.69
CA THR A 86 -6.74 11.83 4.54
C THR A 86 -6.90 11.01 3.26
N GLY A 87 -6.35 9.78 3.22
CA GLY A 87 -6.31 8.90 2.05
C GLY A 87 -5.06 9.05 1.17
N GLU A 88 -4.16 9.97 1.52
CA GLU A 88 -2.87 10.13 0.82
C GLU A 88 -1.95 8.93 1.11
N ILE A 89 -1.24 8.45 0.08
CA ILE A 89 -0.30 7.34 0.22
C ILE A 89 1.12 7.90 0.06
N VAL A 90 1.89 7.81 1.12
CA VAL A 90 3.25 8.35 1.20
C VAL A 90 4.23 7.20 1.43
N ASP A 91 5.40 7.25 0.82
CA ASP A 91 6.48 6.29 1.10
C ASP A 91 7.10 6.59 2.47
N ASP A 92 7.60 5.57 3.18
CA ASP A 92 8.02 5.77 4.58
C ASP A 92 9.12 6.82 4.77
N GLU A 93 9.98 6.99 3.76
CA GLU A 93 11.08 7.95 3.75
C GLU A 93 10.60 9.41 3.70
N ASP A 94 9.42 9.66 3.14
CA ASP A 94 8.85 11.00 2.94
C ASP A 94 7.90 11.39 4.09
N VAL A 95 7.77 10.56 5.13
CA VAL A 95 6.85 10.83 6.25
C VAL A 95 7.51 11.73 7.29
N ASP A 96 7.15 13.01 7.27
CA ASP A 96 7.58 13.96 8.31
C ASP A 96 7.06 13.60 9.71
N LYS A 97 5.75 13.34 9.82
CA LYS A 97 5.07 13.01 11.08
C LYS A 97 3.92 12.04 10.84
N LEU A 98 3.85 11.02 11.70
CA LEU A 98 2.69 10.15 11.79
C LEU A 98 1.60 10.83 12.60
N LEU A 99 0.35 10.61 12.19
CA LEU A 99 -0.84 11.09 12.88
C LEU A 99 -1.67 9.91 13.39
N PRO A 100 -2.51 10.11 14.43
CA PRO A 100 -3.52 9.14 14.80
C PRO A 100 -4.42 8.77 13.62
N GLY A 101 -4.64 7.48 13.40
CA GLY A 101 -5.43 6.95 12.29
C GLY A 101 -4.62 6.69 11.01
N ASP A 102 -3.33 6.99 10.97
CA ASP A 102 -2.45 6.58 9.87
C ASP A 102 -2.30 5.04 9.86
N ILE A 103 -2.18 4.47 8.67
CA ILE A 103 -2.02 3.04 8.45
C ILE A 103 -0.63 2.79 7.84
N ILE A 104 0.18 1.98 8.51
CA ILE A 104 1.47 1.50 7.99
C ILE A 104 1.23 0.16 7.30
N TRP A 105 1.43 0.13 5.99
CA TRP A 105 1.24 -1.07 5.17
C TRP A 105 2.56 -1.58 4.62
N VAL A 106 2.86 -2.85 4.92
CA VAL A 106 4.06 -3.53 4.42
C VAL A 106 3.70 -4.49 3.29
N PRO A 107 4.14 -4.23 2.04
CA PRO A 107 3.90 -5.12 0.92
C PRO A 107 4.70 -6.42 1.02
N ARG A 108 4.28 -7.42 0.23
CA ARG A 108 5.05 -8.64 0.00
C ARG A 108 6.19 -8.36 -0.99
N LYS A 109 7.36 -8.97 -0.75
CA LYS A 109 8.46 -8.98 -1.71
C LYS A 109 8.00 -9.61 -3.04
N PRO A 110 8.29 -8.99 -4.19
CA PRO A 110 8.00 -9.59 -5.48
C PRO A 110 8.82 -10.87 -5.63
N ASP A 111 8.15 -11.98 -5.90
CA ASP A 111 8.80 -13.27 -6.18
C ASP A 111 9.37 -13.22 -7.61
N ARG A 112 10.67 -12.97 -7.73
CA ARG A 112 11.38 -13.03 -9.01
C ARG A 112 11.91 -14.45 -9.18
N ASP A 113 11.14 -15.29 -9.87
CA ASP A 113 11.56 -16.65 -10.20
C ASP A 113 12.55 -16.63 -11.40
N TRP A 114 13.84 -16.40 -11.11
CA TRP A 114 14.90 -16.45 -12.12
C TRP A 114 14.99 -17.82 -12.80
N TRP A 115 14.64 -18.90 -12.09
CA TRP A 115 14.65 -20.24 -12.66
C TRP A 115 13.57 -20.41 -13.73
N LYS A 116 12.41 -19.76 -13.56
CA LYS A 116 11.40 -19.69 -14.61
C LYS A 116 11.90 -18.96 -15.86
N ILE A 117 12.51 -17.78 -15.71
CA ILE A 117 13.04 -17.00 -16.85
C ILE A 117 14.09 -17.79 -17.63
N VAL A 118 15.02 -18.44 -16.91
CA VAL A 118 16.06 -19.26 -17.53
C VAL A 118 15.46 -20.44 -18.28
N ARG A 119 14.54 -21.19 -17.67
CA ARG A 119 13.87 -22.33 -18.32
C ARG A 119 13.10 -21.92 -19.57
N GLU A 120 12.32 -20.84 -19.52
CA GLU A 120 11.55 -20.35 -20.66
C GLU A 120 12.46 -19.94 -21.83
N THR A 121 13.57 -19.25 -21.52
CA THR A 121 14.56 -18.86 -22.53
C THR A 121 15.21 -20.08 -23.19
N VAL A 122 15.62 -21.06 -22.39
CA VAL A 122 16.22 -22.30 -22.90
C VAL A 122 15.24 -23.07 -23.78
N MET A 123 13.96 -23.14 -23.41
CA MET A 123 12.93 -23.81 -24.20
C MET A 123 12.72 -23.15 -25.57
N VAL A 124 12.63 -21.81 -25.62
CA VAL A 124 12.51 -21.08 -26.90
C VAL A 124 13.75 -21.28 -27.75
N ALA A 125 14.95 -21.16 -27.17
CA ALA A 125 16.20 -21.38 -27.88
C ALA A 125 16.32 -22.82 -28.42
N TYR A 126 15.86 -23.81 -27.66
CA TYR A 126 15.83 -25.21 -28.09
C TYR A 126 14.92 -25.43 -29.30
N GLN A 127 13.74 -24.79 -29.33
CA GLN A 127 12.83 -24.87 -30.48
C GLN A 127 13.44 -24.25 -31.73
N VAL A 128 14.04 -23.06 -31.62
CA VAL A 128 14.74 -22.40 -32.74
C VAL A 128 15.91 -23.26 -33.24
N THR A 129 16.68 -23.84 -32.31
CA THR A 129 17.80 -24.73 -32.64
C THR A 129 17.31 -25.99 -33.36
N THR A 130 16.25 -26.61 -32.85
CA THR A 130 15.64 -27.80 -33.46
C THR A 130 15.11 -27.48 -34.86
N MET A 131 14.41 -26.35 -35.01
CA MET A 131 13.94 -25.85 -36.30
C MET A 131 15.11 -25.70 -37.28
N TYR A 132 16.18 -25.03 -36.87
CA TYR A 132 17.38 -24.86 -37.67
C TYR A 132 18.01 -26.20 -38.09
N LEU A 133 18.13 -27.16 -37.15
CA LEU A 133 18.69 -28.49 -37.42
C LEU A 133 17.84 -29.26 -38.44
N VAL A 134 16.52 -29.18 -38.36
CA VAL A 134 15.60 -29.82 -39.31
C VAL A 134 15.78 -29.23 -40.71
N PHE A 135 15.76 -27.90 -40.85
CA PHE A 135 16.01 -27.25 -42.15
C PHE A 135 17.37 -27.64 -42.73
N ARG A 136 18.42 -27.67 -41.91
CA ARG A 136 19.75 -28.10 -42.34
C ARG A 136 19.78 -29.57 -42.79
N SER A 137 18.98 -30.44 -42.19
CA SER A 137 18.90 -31.86 -42.58
C SER A 137 18.14 -32.10 -43.89
N LEU A 138 17.17 -31.24 -44.23
CA LEU A 138 16.43 -31.31 -45.50
C LEU A 138 17.20 -30.71 -46.68
N ALA A 139 18.17 -29.83 -46.41
CA ALA A 139 19.03 -29.22 -47.41
C ALA A 139 20.27 -30.08 -47.79
N LYS A 140 20.39 -31.29 -47.24
CA LYS A 140 21.34 -32.33 -47.64
C LYS A 140 20.61 -33.44 -48.40
#